data_AF-A0A1Q7IK75-F1
#
_entry.id   AF-A0A1Q7IK75-F1
#
_cell.length_a   1.000
_cell.length_b   1.000
_cell.length_c   1.000
_cell.angle_alpha   90.00
_cell.angle_beta   90.00
_cell.angle_gamma   90.00
#
_symmetry.space_group_name_H-M   'P 1'
#
loop_
_entity.id
_entity.type
_entity.pdbx_description
1 polymer ?
#
loop_
_entity_poly.entity_id
_entity_poly.type
_entity_poly.pdbx_seq_one_letter_code
_entity_poly.pdbx_strand_id
1 'polypeptide(L)'
;MADVDFVHEGHPHTEKRRLKAPPKVADERVGFNGRLAAWITKRVGSMWVVYMTLVFISIWMILATWGPLHRDDPYPFPFLLFLGNVVQLLLVFIILVGQQVLGITADKRAVATYNDAEAILHEVEQLHRHLESQDRILNQGISLVESQPHPWIKKRHAIEPPRVRDQHIGVNGQIAAFLTQRVGTMWAFYAAAVGQFGWIALAQLGLLKFDSYPFAFLLFISSLVQLIFMFVIMVGQEVLGQAGDRRAQQTYLDAEAVLHECSRLQHHLTAQDKVIVKICGYVKEHAPEHHPVKMVEPPAVKPAPAG
;
A
#
# COMPACT_ATOMS: atom_id res chain seq x y z
N MET A 1 -3.89 3.34 -52.06
CA MET A 1 -4.41 3.55 -50.68
C MET A 1 -3.20 3.90 -49.83
N ALA A 2 -3.19 5.07 -49.19
CA ALA A 2 -2.21 5.33 -48.14
C ALA A 2 -2.57 4.42 -46.96
N ASP A 3 -1.68 3.51 -46.60
CA ASP A 3 -1.91 2.58 -45.50
C ASP A 3 -1.49 3.23 -44.17
N VAL A 4 -2.21 2.92 -43.09
CA VAL A 4 -1.83 3.37 -41.74
C VAL A 4 -0.77 2.39 -41.22
N ASP A 5 0.50 2.62 -41.58
CA ASP A 5 1.61 1.81 -41.06
C ASP A 5 1.97 2.25 -39.63
N PHE A 6 1.11 1.90 -38.66
CA PHE A 6 1.36 2.10 -37.24
C PHE A 6 1.66 0.76 -36.57
N VAL A 7 2.90 0.63 -36.08
CA VAL A 7 3.32 -0.53 -35.29
C VAL A 7 3.11 -0.22 -33.81
N HIS A 8 2.21 -0.97 -33.18
CA HIS A 8 1.97 -0.87 -31.74
C HIS A 8 3.14 -1.48 -30.96
N GLU A 9 3.85 -0.65 -30.20
CA GLU A 9 4.83 -1.11 -29.21
C GLU A 9 4.15 -1.17 -27.84
N GLY A 10 3.74 -2.37 -27.40
CA GLY A 10 3.09 -2.56 -26.11
C GLY A 10 4.07 -2.42 -24.94
N HIS A 11 3.59 -1.93 -23.79
CA HIS A 11 4.47 -1.79 -22.63
C HIS A 11 4.85 -3.18 -22.08
N PRO A 12 6.14 -3.47 -21.82
CA PRO A 12 6.61 -4.81 -21.41
C PRO A 12 6.05 -5.28 -20.05
N HIS A 13 5.48 -4.38 -19.25
CA HIS A 13 4.80 -4.72 -18.00
C HIS A 13 3.35 -5.21 -18.22
N THR A 14 2.69 -4.80 -19.31
CA THR A 14 1.30 -5.16 -19.61
C THR A 14 1.12 -6.67 -19.71
N GLU A 15 2.02 -7.36 -20.42
CA GLU A 15 2.01 -8.82 -20.53
C GLU A 15 2.37 -9.50 -19.21
N LYS A 16 3.39 -8.99 -18.50
CA LYS A 16 3.82 -9.51 -17.20
C LYS A 16 2.71 -9.43 -16.16
N ARG A 17 1.84 -8.42 -16.24
CA ARG A 17 0.74 -8.24 -15.29
C ARG A 17 -0.41 -9.22 -15.51
N ARG A 18 -0.69 -9.62 -16.76
CA ARG A 18 -1.69 -10.67 -17.06
C ARG A 18 -1.38 -11.99 -16.36
N LEU A 19 -0.10 -12.27 -16.14
CA LEU A 19 0.39 -13.50 -15.54
C LEU A 19 0.60 -13.42 -14.01
N LYS A 20 0.51 -12.23 -13.40
CA LYS A 20 0.85 -12.02 -11.99
C LYS A 20 -0.28 -11.39 -11.19
N ALA A 21 -0.70 -12.08 -10.15
CA ALA A 21 -1.60 -11.55 -9.12
C ALA A 21 -0.94 -10.39 -8.34
N PRO A 22 -1.73 -9.49 -7.74
CA PRO A 22 -1.20 -8.43 -6.89
C PRO A 22 -0.42 -9.01 -5.71
N PRO A 23 0.71 -8.40 -5.31
CA PRO A 23 1.54 -8.94 -4.23
C PRO A 23 0.78 -8.94 -2.90
N LYS A 24 0.65 -10.12 -2.28
CA LYS A 24 0.05 -10.30 -0.95
C LYS A 24 1.11 -10.60 0.10
N VAL A 25 0.77 -10.34 1.36
CA VAL A 25 1.60 -10.71 2.53
C VAL A 25 1.89 -12.21 2.57
N ALA A 26 0.95 -13.03 2.08
CA ALA A 26 1.07 -14.49 2.04
C ALA A 26 2.12 -14.99 1.03
N ASP A 27 2.41 -14.20 -0.02
CA ASP A 27 3.33 -14.58 -1.11
C ASP A 27 4.79 -14.26 -0.74
N GLU A 28 5.03 -13.76 0.47
CA GLU A 28 6.31 -13.25 0.87
C GLU A 28 7.25 -14.37 1.34
N ARG A 29 8.53 -14.26 0.97
CA ARG A 29 9.65 -15.04 1.58
C ARG A 29 9.94 -14.58 3.01
N VAL A 30 8.91 -14.19 3.74
CA VAL A 30 8.98 -14.00 5.17
C VAL A 30 8.83 -15.41 5.72
N GLY A 31 9.89 -15.94 6.34
CA GLY A 31 9.86 -17.25 6.98
C GLY A 31 8.61 -17.40 7.86
N PHE A 32 8.18 -18.63 8.12
CA PHE A 32 6.97 -18.96 8.91
C PHE A 32 6.73 -18.00 10.10
N ASN A 33 7.80 -17.67 10.82
CA ASN A 33 7.80 -16.76 11.96
C ASN A 33 7.26 -15.35 11.68
N GLY A 34 7.62 -14.72 10.55
CA GLY A 34 7.11 -13.37 10.26
C GLY A 34 5.68 -13.37 9.72
N ARG A 35 5.23 -14.47 9.09
CA ARG A 35 3.80 -14.66 8.77
C ARG A 35 2.97 -14.81 10.05
N LEU A 36 3.48 -15.58 11.01
CA LEU A 36 2.88 -15.72 12.32
C LEU A 36 2.83 -14.36 13.05
N ALA A 37 3.94 -13.61 13.06
CA ALA A 37 3.99 -12.28 13.67
C ALA A 37 2.95 -11.35 13.04
N ALA A 38 2.91 -11.21 11.71
CA ALA A 38 1.92 -10.37 11.02
C ALA A 38 0.47 -10.79 11.32
N TRP A 39 0.20 -12.09 11.42
CA TRP A 39 -1.12 -12.60 11.80
C TRP A 39 -1.49 -12.23 13.24
N ILE A 40 -0.58 -12.40 14.19
CA ILE A 40 -0.79 -12.01 15.59
C ILE A 40 -1.00 -10.50 15.68
N THR A 41 -0.16 -9.68 15.04
CA THR A 41 -0.29 -8.22 15.01
C THR A 41 -1.66 -7.78 14.50
N LYS A 42 -2.16 -8.41 13.43
CA LYS A 42 -3.49 -8.09 12.90
C LYS A 42 -4.63 -8.45 13.88
N ARG A 43 -4.49 -9.56 14.61
CA ARG A 43 -5.49 -9.99 15.62
C ARG A 43 -5.44 -9.08 16.85
N VAL A 44 -4.25 -8.84 17.39
CA VAL A 44 -4.02 -8.01 18.57
C VAL A 44 -4.42 -6.56 18.32
N GLY A 45 -4.21 -6.04 17.11
CA GLY A 45 -4.64 -4.70 16.71
C GLY A 45 -6.15 -4.50 16.56
N SER A 46 -6.99 -5.51 16.87
CA SER A 46 -8.45 -5.38 16.81
C SER A 46 -9.01 -4.76 18.09
N MET A 47 -9.99 -3.86 17.96
CA MET A 47 -10.71 -3.27 19.10
C MET A 47 -11.38 -4.33 20.00
N TRP A 48 -11.75 -5.49 19.46
CA TRP A 48 -12.28 -6.60 20.26
C TRP A 48 -11.31 -7.12 21.30
N VAL A 49 -10.00 -7.18 20.99
CA VAL A 49 -8.97 -7.62 21.95
C VAL A 49 -8.87 -6.63 23.10
N VAL A 50 -9.03 -5.32 22.83
CA VAL A 50 -9.05 -4.28 23.86
C VAL A 50 -10.21 -4.52 24.83
N TYR A 51 -11.44 -4.71 24.33
CA TYR A 51 -12.59 -4.97 25.19
C TYR A 51 -12.43 -6.25 26.02
N MET A 52 -11.97 -7.34 25.39
CA MET A 52 -11.71 -8.60 26.11
C MET A 52 -10.65 -8.44 27.20
N THR A 53 -9.59 -7.67 26.93
CA THR A 53 -8.51 -7.40 27.90
C THR A 53 -9.00 -6.54 29.05
N LEU A 54 -9.79 -5.50 28.77
CA LEU A 54 -10.38 -4.64 29.81
C LEU A 54 -11.33 -5.44 30.71
N VAL A 55 -12.18 -6.28 30.14
CA VAL A 55 -13.06 -7.17 30.90
C VAL A 55 -12.25 -8.15 31.75
N PHE A 56 -11.22 -8.78 31.18
CA PHE A 56 -10.32 -9.69 31.91
C PHE A 56 -9.64 -9.00 33.10
N ILE A 57 -9.03 -7.83 32.88
CA ILE A 57 -8.37 -7.04 33.94
C ILE A 57 -9.39 -6.63 35.01
N SER A 58 -10.58 -6.20 34.62
CA SER A 58 -11.63 -5.75 35.55
C SER A 58 -12.12 -6.91 36.43
N ILE A 59 -12.39 -8.07 35.83
CA ILE A 59 -12.78 -9.28 36.54
C ILE A 59 -11.66 -9.71 37.51
N TRP A 60 -10.41 -9.70 37.04
CA TRP A 60 -9.25 -10.04 37.87
C TRP A 60 -9.15 -9.12 39.09
N MET A 61 -9.21 -7.79 38.89
CA MET A 61 -9.15 -6.82 39.98
C MET A 61 -10.29 -7.00 40.99
N ILE A 62 -11.52 -7.26 40.54
CA ILE A 62 -12.66 -7.53 41.44
C ILE A 62 -12.41 -8.79 42.26
N LEU A 63 -11.95 -9.88 41.62
CA LEU A 63 -11.70 -11.16 42.27
C LEU A 63 -10.51 -11.11 43.23
N ALA A 64 -9.50 -10.30 42.92
CA ALA A 64 -8.32 -10.06 43.75
C ALA A 64 -8.60 -9.07 44.90
N THR A 65 -9.57 -8.17 44.76
CA THR A 65 -9.90 -7.20 45.82
C THR A 65 -10.89 -7.77 46.83
N TRP A 66 -11.95 -8.42 46.36
CA TRP A 66 -13.06 -8.88 47.21
C TRP A 66 -13.36 -10.38 47.11
N GLY A 67 -12.62 -11.10 46.25
CA GLY A 67 -12.87 -12.50 45.96
C GLY A 67 -11.79 -13.45 46.50
N PRO A 68 -11.84 -14.73 46.08
CA PRO A 68 -10.92 -15.78 46.54
C PRO A 68 -9.45 -15.51 46.17
N LEU A 69 -9.19 -14.68 45.16
CA LEU A 69 -7.85 -14.39 44.66
C LEU A 69 -7.09 -13.36 45.52
N HIS A 70 -7.75 -12.78 46.54
CA HIS A 70 -7.15 -11.77 47.42
C HIS A 70 -5.89 -12.23 48.15
N ARG A 71 -5.77 -13.54 48.42
CA ARG A 71 -4.59 -14.11 49.10
C ARG A 71 -3.37 -14.19 48.18
N ASP A 72 -3.61 -14.42 46.89
CA ASP A 72 -2.55 -14.70 45.92
C ASP A 72 -2.08 -13.43 45.19
N ASP A 73 -2.95 -12.44 45.03
CA ASP A 73 -2.64 -11.18 44.33
C ASP A 73 -3.27 -9.94 45.03
N PRO A 74 -2.88 -9.61 46.26
CA PRO A 74 -3.45 -8.47 46.98
C PRO A 74 -3.07 -7.14 46.31
N TYR A 75 -3.91 -6.11 46.48
CA TYR A 75 -3.61 -4.75 46.00
C TYR A 75 -2.22 -4.31 46.50
N PRO A 76 -1.29 -3.88 45.63
CA PRO A 76 -1.46 -3.30 44.28
C PRO A 76 -1.37 -4.28 43.09
N PHE A 77 -1.74 -5.55 43.28
CA PHE A 77 -1.78 -6.62 42.26
C PHE A 77 -0.40 -6.98 41.65
N PRO A 78 0.60 -7.41 42.45
CA PRO A 78 1.93 -7.74 41.94
C PRO A 78 1.94 -8.78 40.81
N PHE A 79 1.08 -9.81 40.87
CA PHE A 79 1.01 -10.85 39.85
C PHE A 79 0.43 -10.29 38.55
N LEU A 80 -0.67 -9.54 38.64
CA LEU A 80 -1.29 -8.93 37.46
C LEU A 80 -0.34 -7.94 36.77
N LEU A 81 0.39 -7.12 37.54
CA LEU A 81 1.41 -6.20 37.03
C LEU A 81 2.55 -6.94 36.35
N PHE A 82 3.04 -8.01 36.97
CA PHE A 82 4.05 -8.89 36.41
C PHE A 82 3.60 -9.52 35.09
N LEU A 83 2.43 -10.16 35.07
CA LEU A 83 1.88 -10.80 33.89
C LEU A 83 1.65 -9.79 32.76
N GLY A 84 1.07 -8.63 33.10
CA GLY A 84 0.85 -7.53 32.16
C GLY A 84 2.17 -7.05 31.55
N ASN A 85 3.20 -6.86 32.36
CA ASN A 85 4.51 -6.41 31.89
C ASN A 85 5.18 -7.42 30.94
N VAL A 86 5.16 -8.71 31.27
CA VAL A 86 5.71 -9.77 30.42
C VAL A 86 4.97 -9.82 29.08
N VAL A 87 3.64 -9.92 29.13
CA VAL A 87 2.82 -9.99 27.91
C VAL A 87 3.00 -8.73 27.06
N GLN A 88 2.99 -7.55 27.67
CA GLN A 88 3.15 -6.28 26.95
C GLN A 88 4.51 -6.18 26.23
N LEU A 89 5.61 -6.55 26.89
CA LEU A 89 6.93 -6.51 26.25
C LEU A 89 6.98 -7.45 25.04
N LEU A 90 6.48 -8.68 25.20
CA LEU A 90 6.44 -9.66 24.11
C LEU A 90 5.55 -9.19 22.95
N LEU A 91 4.39 -8.60 23.25
CA LEU A 91 3.50 -8.03 22.25
C LEU A 91 4.16 -6.90 21.47
N VAL A 92 4.92 -6.03 22.13
CA VAL A 92 5.66 -4.93 21.48
C VAL A 92 6.60 -5.47 20.40
N PHE A 93 7.39 -6.52 20.70
CA PHE A 93 8.26 -7.15 19.70
C PHE A 93 7.47 -7.78 18.56
N ILE A 94 6.39 -8.52 18.85
CA ILE A 94 5.56 -9.16 17.82
C ILE A 94 4.95 -8.10 16.89
N ILE A 95 4.43 -7.01 17.45
CA ILE A 95 3.87 -5.88 16.70
C ILE A 95 4.93 -5.28 15.79
N LEU A 96 6.14 -5.05 16.29
CA LEU A 96 7.22 -4.45 15.50
C LEU A 96 7.62 -5.34 14.31
N VAL A 97 7.78 -6.64 14.54
CA VAL A 97 8.04 -7.62 13.47
C VAL A 97 6.90 -7.62 12.45
N GLY A 98 5.65 -7.65 12.93
CA GLY A 98 4.48 -7.64 12.06
C GLY A 98 4.39 -6.37 11.22
N GLN A 99 4.66 -5.20 11.80
CA GLN A 99 4.69 -3.92 11.08
C GLN A 99 5.79 -3.88 10.02
N GLN A 100 6.98 -4.42 10.30
CA GLN A 100 8.06 -4.50 9.31
C GLN A 100 7.64 -5.36 8.10
N VAL A 101 7.05 -6.53 8.36
CA VAL A 101 6.54 -7.43 7.30
C VAL A 101 5.45 -6.73 6.48
N LEU A 102 4.49 -6.07 7.14
CA LEU A 102 3.44 -5.32 6.48
C LEU A 102 4.01 -4.17 5.61
N GLY A 103 5.05 -3.49 6.09
CA GLY A 103 5.76 -2.42 5.38
C GLY A 103 6.41 -2.89 4.07
N ILE A 104 7.13 -4.02 4.10
CA ILE A 104 7.78 -4.56 2.88
C ILE A 104 6.74 -4.94 1.83
N THR A 105 5.64 -5.58 2.24
CA THR A 105 4.54 -5.88 1.32
C THR A 105 3.88 -4.60 0.79
N ALA A 106 3.80 -3.55 1.60
CA ALA A 106 3.27 -2.26 1.17
C ALA A 106 4.18 -1.56 0.14
N ASP A 107 5.49 -1.66 0.28
CA ASP A 107 6.48 -1.16 -0.69
C ASP A 107 6.39 -1.92 -2.02
N LYS A 108 6.28 -3.25 -1.99
CA LYS A 108 6.09 -4.06 -3.22
C LYS A 108 4.80 -3.71 -3.95
N ARG A 109 3.71 -3.49 -3.20
CA ARG A 109 2.44 -3.00 -3.77
C ARG A 109 2.62 -1.63 -4.42
N ALA A 110 3.36 -0.73 -3.78
CA ALA A 110 3.65 0.59 -4.35
C ALA A 110 4.38 0.49 -5.70
N VAL A 111 5.40 -0.36 -5.79
CA VAL A 111 6.12 -0.62 -7.05
C VAL A 111 5.20 -1.25 -8.11
N ALA A 112 4.35 -2.19 -7.72
CA ALA A 112 3.40 -2.80 -8.65
C ALA A 112 2.40 -1.76 -9.20
N THR A 113 1.80 -0.94 -8.33
CA THR A 113 0.90 0.15 -8.71
C THR A 113 1.59 1.18 -9.59
N TYR A 114 2.84 1.53 -9.26
CA TYR A 114 3.66 2.43 -10.05
C TYR A 114 3.84 1.90 -11.49
N ASN A 115 4.23 0.63 -11.64
CA ASN A 115 4.46 0.01 -12.94
C ASN A 115 3.15 -0.15 -13.73
N ASP A 116 2.04 -0.42 -13.04
CA ASP A 116 0.71 -0.49 -13.67
C ASP A 116 0.30 0.88 -14.24
N ALA A 117 0.50 1.95 -13.47
CA ALA A 117 0.20 3.31 -13.91
C ALA A 117 1.09 3.74 -15.08
N GLU A 118 2.38 3.44 -15.03
CA GLU A 118 3.31 3.70 -16.13
C GLU A 118 2.90 2.97 -17.42
N ALA A 119 2.52 1.69 -17.30
CA ALA A 119 2.01 0.93 -18.43
C ALA A 119 0.75 1.57 -19.01
N ILE A 120 -0.23 1.95 -18.18
CA ILE A 120 -1.48 2.58 -18.64
C ILE A 120 -1.18 3.89 -19.36
N LEU A 121 -0.35 4.76 -18.79
CA LEU A 121 0.01 6.04 -19.43
C LEU A 121 0.71 5.81 -20.78
N HIS A 122 1.60 4.83 -20.87
CA HIS A 122 2.26 4.47 -22.12
C HIS A 122 1.27 3.95 -23.18
N GLU A 123 0.31 3.09 -22.80
CA GLU A 123 -0.74 2.62 -23.72
C GLU A 123 -1.61 3.77 -24.23
N VAL A 124 -1.94 4.72 -23.36
CA VAL A 124 -2.71 5.92 -23.73
C VAL A 124 -1.93 6.81 -24.71
N GLU A 125 -0.62 6.99 -24.51
CA GLU A 125 0.24 7.70 -25.45
C GLU A 125 0.34 7.00 -26.82
N GLN A 126 0.43 5.67 -26.84
CA GLN A 126 0.41 4.87 -28.07
C GLN A 126 -0.91 5.04 -28.83
N LEU A 127 -2.05 5.02 -28.14
CA LEU A 127 -3.37 5.29 -28.73
C LEU A 127 -3.43 6.69 -29.34
N HIS A 128 -2.89 7.69 -28.65
CA HIS A 128 -2.86 9.06 -29.17
C HIS A 128 -2.02 9.18 -30.44
N ARG A 129 -0.80 8.62 -30.44
CA ARG A 129 0.07 8.60 -31.63
C ARG A 129 -0.57 7.86 -32.80
N HIS A 130 -1.30 6.80 -32.53
CA HIS A 130 -2.06 6.10 -33.56
C HIS A 130 -3.13 7.01 -34.17
N LEU A 131 -3.93 7.70 -33.36
CA LEU A 131 -4.95 8.63 -33.85
C LEU A 131 -4.36 9.80 -34.63
N GLU A 132 -3.24 10.37 -34.17
CA GLU A 132 -2.51 11.41 -34.91
C GLU A 132 -2.01 10.91 -36.27
N SER A 133 -1.60 9.63 -36.36
CA SER A 133 -1.19 9.03 -37.63
C SER A 133 -2.37 8.90 -38.61
N GLN A 134 -3.58 8.60 -38.11
CA GLN A 134 -4.80 8.55 -38.91
C GLN A 134 -5.22 9.95 -39.38
N ASP A 135 -5.11 10.97 -38.51
CA ASP A 135 -5.41 12.37 -38.86
C ASP A 135 -4.58 12.88 -40.04
N ARG A 136 -3.30 12.51 -40.10
CA ARG A 136 -2.41 12.90 -41.21
C ARG A 136 -2.94 12.41 -42.56
N ILE A 137 -3.59 11.25 -42.59
CA ILE A 137 -4.19 10.68 -43.80
C ILE A 137 -5.56 11.32 -44.07
N LEU A 138 -6.39 11.50 -43.04
CA LEU A 138 -7.75 12.03 -43.18
C LEU A 138 -7.80 13.52 -43.57
N ASN A 139 -6.85 14.33 -43.09
CA ASN A 139 -6.99 15.79 -43.13
C ASN A 139 -5.74 16.53 -43.65
N GLN A 140 -4.84 15.84 -44.37
CA GLN A 140 -3.64 16.39 -45.00
C GLN A 140 -2.77 17.30 -44.09
N GLY A 141 -2.77 17.07 -42.77
CA GLY A 141 -1.85 17.74 -41.84
C GLY A 141 -2.42 18.88 -40.98
N ILE A 142 -3.75 19.08 -40.92
CA ILE A 142 -4.35 19.95 -39.90
C ILE A 142 -4.61 19.13 -38.63
N SER A 143 -3.91 19.46 -37.53
CA SER A 143 -4.19 18.87 -36.21
C SER A 143 -5.62 19.18 -35.79
N LEU A 144 -6.45 18.14 -35.61
CA LEU A 144 -7.86 18.34 -35.27
C LEU A 144 -8.06 18.92 -33.88
N VAL A 145 -7.09 18.72 -32.97
CA VAL A 145 -7.11 19.22 -31.61
C VAL A 145 -5.69 19.61 -31.19
N GLU A 146 -5.48 20.88 -30.83
CA GLU A 146 -4.24 21.34 -30.18
C GLU A 146 -4.45 21.27 -28.65
N SER A 147 -4.08 20.15 -28.05
CA SER A 147 -4.21 19.93 -26.61
C SER A 147 -2.94 19.29 -26.07
N GLN A 148 -2.34 19.93 -25.06
CA GLN A 148 -1.06 19.50 -24.50
C GLN A 148 -1.23 18.33 -23.54
N PRO A 149 -0.27 17.39 -23.47
CA PRO A 149 -0.27 16.32 -22.48
C PRO A 149 -0.27 16.81 -21.04
N HIS A 150 -0.88 16.02 -20.16
CA HIS A 150 -0.92 16.32 -18.74
C HIS A 150 0.52 16.49 -18.19
N PRO A 151 0.83 17.58 -17.46
CA PRO A 151 2.20 17.89 -17.04
C PRO A 151 2.83 16.81 -16.13
N TRP A 152 2.00 16.01 -15.46
CA TRP A 152 2.46 14.88 -14.66
C TRP A 152 3.18 13.83 -15.49
N ILE A 153 2.75 13.53 -16.71
CA ILE A 153 3.30 12.45 -17.54
C ILE A 153 4.80 12.65 -17.76
N LYS A 154 5.22 13.88 -18.09
CA LYS A 154 6.64 14.23 -18.24
C LYS A 154 7.44 14.10 -16.95
N LYS A 155 6.84 14.49 -15.82
CA LYS A 155 7.48 14.41 -14.50
C LYS A 155 7.54 12.97 -14.00
N ARG A 156 6.61 12.12 -14.43
CA ARG A 156 6.39 10.78 -13.89
C ARG A 156 7.55 9.84 -14.17
N HIS A 157 8.23 9.97 -15.32
CA HIS A 157 9.42 9.18 -15.64
C HIS A 157 10.64 9.52 -14.76
N ALA A 158 10.67 10.72 -14.15
CA ALA A 158 11.77 11.15 -13.29
C ALA A 158 11.56 10.81 -11.81
N ILE A 159 10.38 10.33 -11.45
CA ILE A 159 10.01 10.08 -10.06
C ILE A 159 9.94 8.57 -9.85
N GLU A 160 10.68 8.05 -8.87
CA GLU A 160 10.65 6.64 -8.50
C GLU A 160 9.40 6.27 -7.66
N PRO A 161 9.04 4.97 -7.59
CA PRO A 161 7.97 4.52 -6.71
C PRO A 161 8.27 4.86 -5.24
N PRO A 162 7.31 5.37 -4.45
CA PRO A 162 7.56 5.78 -3.09
C PRO A 162 7.63 4.53 -2.24
N ARG A 163 8.86 4.17 -1.87
CA ARG A 163 9.15 3.09 -0.93
C ARG A 163 9.57 3.69 0.41
N VAL A 164 9.25 3.00 1.49
CA VAL A 164 9.65 3.42 2.84
C VAL A 164 11.17 3.55 2.96
N ARG A 165 11.93 2.66 2.30
CA ARG A 165 13.40 2.66 2.32
C ARG A 165 14.03 3.93 1.71
N ASP A 166 13.35 4.57 0.77
CA ASP A 166 13.90 5.70 0.00
C ASP A 166 13.46 7.05 0.56
N GLN A 167 12.70 7.03 1.66
CA GLN A 167 12.27 8.23 2.35
C GLN A 167 13.51 8.95 2.90
N HIS A 168 13.68 10.23 2.53
CA HIS A 168 14.66 11.10 3.17
C HIS A 168 14.26 11.33 4.62
N ILE A 169 14.83 10.52 5.50
CA ILE A 169 14.72 10.61 6.94
C ILE A 169 15.91 11.41 7.47
N GLY A 170 15.63 12.42 8.29
CA GLY A 170 16.68 13.12 9.05
C GLY A 170 17.43 12.17 9.98
N VAL A 171 18.51 12.63 10.62
CA VAL A 171 19.38 11.81 11.49
C VAL A 171 18.58 11.01 12.54
N ASN A 172 17.59 11.66 13.17
CA ASN A 172 16.73 11.01 14.16
C ASN A 172 15.88 9.88 13.56
N GLY A 173 15.37 10.07 12.33
CA GLY A 173 14.62 9.05 11.62
C GLY A 173 15.50 7.87 11.21
N GLN A 174 16.77 8.09 10.85
CA GLN A 174 17.71 7.02 10.53
C GLN A 174 18.01 6.15 11.75
N ILE A 175 18.22 6.78 12.91
CA ILE A 175 18.41 6.06 14.18
C ILE A 175 17.16 5.25 14.53
N ALA A 176 15.97 5.86 14.41
CA ALA A 176 14.71 5.18 14.68
C ALA A 176 14.47 4.00 13.72
N ALA A 177 14.75 4.16 12.43
CA ALA A 177 14.64 3.10 11.43
C ALA A 177 15.63 1.95 11.71
N PHE A 178 16.88 2.27 12.07
CA PHE A 178 17.87 1.29 12.46
C PHE A 178 17.45 0.48 13.70
N LEU A 179 17.00 1.17 14.76
CA LEU A 179 16.52 0.53 15.98
C LEU A 179 15.29 -0.34 15.68
N THR A 180 14.32 0.19 14.94
CA THR A 180 13.11 -0.52 14.52
C THR A 180 13.45 -1.79 13.74
N GLN A 181 14.42 -1.73 12.82
CA GLN A 181 14.80 -2.89 12.01
C GLN A 181 15.53 -3.97 12.84
N ARG A 182 16.33 -3.57 13.84
CA ARG A 182 17.03 -4.52 14.72
C ARG A 182 16.08 -5.18 15.72
N VAL A 183 15.22 -4.37 16.34
CA VAL A 183 14.25 -4.81 17.36
C VAL A 183 13.08 -5.54 16.69
N GLY A 184 12.73 -5.21 15.45
CA GLY A 184 11.70 -5.87 14.64
C GLY A 184 12.07 -7.24 14.10
N THR A 185 13.13 -7.86 14.61
CA THR A 185 13.52 -9.23 14.23
C THR A 185 12.91 -10.25 15.18
N MET A 186 12.61 -11.45 14.66
CA MET A 186 12.16 -12.57 15.51
C MET A 186 13.22 -12.98 16.55
N TRP A 187 14.51 -12.74 16.26
CA TRP A 187 15.59 -12.96 17.22
C TRP A 187 15.48 -12.05 18.44
N ALA A 188 15.11 -10.79 18.25
CA ALA A 188 14.89 -9.86 19.36
C ALA A 188 13.68 -10.30 20.22
N PHE A 189 12.60 -10.79 19.60
CA PHE A 189 11.49 -11.43 20.33
C PHE A 189 11.96 -12.63 21.14
N TYR A 190 12.70 -13.57 20.53
CA TYR A 190 13.18 -14.75 21.24
C TYR A 190 14.15 -14.39 22.37
N ALA A 191 15.03 -13.41 22.16
CA ALA A 191 15.95 -12.91 23.18
C ALA A 191 15.18 -12.31 24.37
N ALA A 192 14.12 -11.54 24.12
CA ALA A 192 13.28 -10.99 25.17
C ALA A 192 12.52 -12.09 25.94
N ALA A 193 11.92 -13.04 25.23
CA ALA A 193 11.20 -14.16 25.85
C ALA A 193 12.14 -15.04 26.69
N VAL A 194 13.25 -15.49 26.12
CA VAL A 194 14.25 -16.31 26.81
C VAL A 194 14.87 -15.53 27.96
N GLY A 195 15.12 -14.22 27.79
CA GLY A 195 15.60 -13.35 28.86
C GLY A 195 14.64 -13.28 30.04
N GLN A 196 13.36 -13.02 29.79
CA GLN A 196 12.35 -12.93 30.85
C GLN A 196 12.12 -14.29 31.53
N PHE A 197 11.81 -15.34 30.78
CA PHE A 197 11.56 -16.66 31.35
C PHE A 197 12.82 -17.26 31.99
N GLY A 198 13.99 -17.00 31.43
CA GLY A 198 15.28 -17.39 32.00
C GLY A 198 15.54 -16.68 33.33
N TRP A 199 15.28 -15.37 33.41
CA TRP A 199 15.40 -14.62 34.66
C TRP A 199 14.47 -15.16 35.74
N ILE A 200 13.20 -15.41 35.39
CA ILE A 200 12.20 -16.01 36.29
C ILE A 200 12.68 -17.38 36.78
N ALA A 201 13.16 -18.25 35.88
CA ALA A 201 13.66 -19.58 36.24
C ALA A 201 14.87 -19.50 37.17
N LEU A 202 15.83 -18.61 36.88
CA LEU A 202 17.03 -18.42 37.71
C LEU A 202 16.70 -17.88 39.10
N ALA A 203 15.73 -16.96 39.21
CA ALA A 203 15.26 -16.46 40.49
C ALA A 203 14.51 -17.53 41.29
N GLN A 204 13.66 -18.33 40.63
CA GLN A 204 12.95 -19.44 41.27
C GLN A 204 13.89 -20.55 41.76
N LEU A 205 15.00 -20.78 41.05
CA LEU A 205 16.07 -21.71 41.45
C LEU A 205 16.98 -21.15 42.56
N GLY A 206 16.73 -19.92 43.04
CA GLY A 206 17.50 -19.28 44.11
C GLY A 206 18.89 -18.79 43.70
N LEU A 207 19.19 -18.78 42.39
CA LEU A 207 20.47 -18.31 41.85
C LEU A 207 20.51 -16.76 41.78
N LEU A 208 19.36 -16.12 41.56
CA LEU A 208 19.21 -14.67 41.62
C LEU A 208 18.57 -14.27 42.95
N LYS A 209 19.40 -13.95 43.95
CA LYS A 209 18.92 -13.58 45.31
C LYS A 209 18.45 -12.13 45.43
N PHE A 210 18.78 -11.27 44.49
CA PHE A 210 18.51 -9.83 44.57
C PHE A 210 17.13 -9.43 43.99
N ASP A 211 16.50 -10.30 43.19
CA ASP A 211 15.24 -10.02 42.51
C ASP A 211 14.24 -11.15 42.75
N SER A 212 13.81 -11.30 43.99
CA SER A 212 12.79 -12.28 44.38
C SER A 212 11.41 -11.88 43.84
N TYR A 213 10.53 -12.86 43.65
CA TYR A 213 9.12 -12.61 43.31
C TYR A 213 8.54 -11.55 44.27
N PRO A 214 7.96 -10.43 43.76
CA PRO A 214 7.36 -10.23 42.43
C PRO A 214 8.28 -9.62 41.34
N PHE A 215 9.60 -9.77 41.44
CA PHE A 215 10.59 -9.37 40.42
C PHE A 215 10.63 -7.86 40.13
N ALA A 216 10.80 -7.04 41.17
CA ALA A 216 10.80 -5.59 41.06
C ALA A 216 11.85 -5.05 40.07
N PHE A 217 13.03 -5.67 40.00
CA PHE A 217 14.10 -5.23 39.11
C PHE A 217 13.81 -5.59 37.65
N LEU A 218 13.33 -6.82 37.39
CA LEU A 218 12.86 -7.22 36.06
C LEU A 218 11.73 -6.30 35.58
N LEU A 219 10.76 -6.01 36.44
CA LEU A 219 9.66 -5.08 36.13
C LEU A 219 10.17 -3.69 35.77
N PHE A 220 11.13 -3.17 36.53
CA PHE A 220 11.74 -1.87 36.28
C PHE A 220 12.44 -1.83 34.91
N ILE A 221 13.34 -2.79 34.63
CA ILE A 221 14.09 -2.83 33.38
C ILE A 221 13.15 -3.04 32.19
N SER A 222 12.18 -3.95 32.31
CA SER A 222 11.20 -4.21 31.24
C SER A 222 10.35 -2.97 30.94
N SER A 223 9.87 -2.27 31.97
CA SER A 223 9.10 -1.03 31.79
C SER A 223 9.93 0.08 31.14
N LEU A 224 11.21 0.20 31.50
CA LEU A 224 12.13 1.15 30.88
C LEU A 224 12.35 0.83 29.39
N VAL A 225 12.56 -0.44 29.06
CA VAL A 225 12.71 -0.90 27.67
C VAL A 225 11.43 -0.66 26.87
N GLN A 226 10.26 -0.94 27.44
CA GLN A 226 8.96 -0.66 26.82
C GLN A 226 8.79 0.82 26.49
N LEU A 227 9.17 1.72 27.41
CA LEU A 227 9.09 3.15 27.20
C LEU A 227 9.95 3.58 26.00
N ILE A 228 11.17 3.05 25.89
CA ILE A 228 12.05 3.29 24.74
C ILE A 228 11.41 2.78 23.45
N PHE A 229 10.86 1.56 23.45
CA PHE A 229 10.19 1.01 22.28
C PHE A 229 8.95 1.79 21.86
N MET A 230 8.21 2.37 22.80
CA MET A 230 7.07 3.23 22.48
C MET A 230 7.50 4.42 21.62
N PHE A 231 8.61 5.10 21.97
CA PHE A 231 9.15 6.19 21.16
C PHE A 231 9.63 5.72 19.79
N VAL A 232 10.36 4.61 19.74
CA VAL A 232 10.86 4.04 18.48
C VAL A 232 9.71 3.66 17.54
N ILE A 233 8.67 3.02 18.06
CA ILE A 233 7.48 2.62 17.29
C ILE A 233 6.75 3.86 16.78
N MET A 234 6.57 4.88 17.62
CA MET A 234 5.87 6.11 17.22
C MET A 234 6.57 6.79 16.04
N VAL A 235 7.90 6.94 16.09
CA VAL A 235 8.68 7.49 14.98
C VAL A 235 8.62 6.57 13.75
N GLY A 236 8.73 5.25 13.95
CA GLY A 236 8.59 4.27 12.86
C GLY A 236 7.24 4.35 12.15
N GLN A 237 6.15 4.53 12.91
CA GLN A 237 4.80 4.70 12.38
C GLN A 237 4.64 6.01 11.61
N GLU A 238 5.23 7.11 12.08
CA GLU A 238 5.23 8.38 11.37
C GLU A 238 5.93 8.25 10.00
N VAL A 239 7.10 7.63 9.97
CA VAL A 239 7.84 7.39 8.72
C VAL A 239 7.04 6.51 7.75
N LEU A 240 6.43 5.43 8.25
CA LEU A 240 5.53 4.58 7.46
C LEU A 240 4.31 5.36 6.93
N GLY A 241 3.77 6.26 7.74
CA GLY A 241 2.66 7.15 7.39
C GLY A 241 3.01 8.09 6.24
N GLN A 242 4.15 8.79 6.34
CA GLN A 242 4.63 9.70 5.28
C GLN A 242 4.84 8.98 3.94
N ALA A 243 5.39 7.75 3.97
CA ALA A 243 5.50 6.93 2.77
C ALA A 243 4.12 6.51 2.22
N GLY A 244 3.14 6.28 3.11
CA GLY A 244 1.73 6.11 2.74
C GLY A 244 1.16 7.32 2.00
N ASP A 245 1.35 8.52 2.55
CA ASP A 245 0.81 9.76 1.97
C ASP A 245 1.42 10.07 0.61
N ARG A 246 2.73 9.87 0.44
CA ARG A 246 3.38 10.01 -0.88
C ARG A 246 2.83 9.04 -1.92
N ARG A 247 2.54 7.80 -1.52
CA ARG A 247 1.89 6.80 -2.40
C ARG A 247 0.49 7.21 -2.79
N ALA A 248 -0.29 7.72 -1.84
CA ALA A 248 -1.62 8.25 -2.13
C ALA A 248 -1.55 9.42 -3.11
N GLN A 249 -0.61 10.36 -2.91
CA GLN A 249 -0.41 11.51 -3.79
C GLN A 249 -0.02 11.09 -5.21
N GLN A 250 0.94 10.17 -5.38
CA GLN A 250 1.31 9.70 -6.70
C GLN A 250 0.16 8.95 -7.39
N THR A 251 -0.58 8.12 -6.67
CA THR A 251 -1.74 7.41 -7.22
C THR A 251 -2.82 8.39 -7.68
N TYR A 252 -3.04 9.46 -6.92
CA TYR A 252 -3.96 10.54 -7.29
C TYR A 252 -3.53 11.23 -8.60
N LEU A 253 -2.25 11.61 -8.71
CA LEU A 253 -1.72 12.28 -9.89
C LEU A 253 -1.69 11.36 -11.13
N ASP A 254 -1.40 10.07 -10.93
CA ASP A 254 -1.48 9.05 -11.98
C ASP A 254 -2.93 8.94 -12.51
N ALA A 255 -3.92 8.90 -11.62
CA ALA A 255 -5.32 8.84 -12.00
C ALA A 255 -5.79 10.13 -12.71
N GLU A 256 -5.39 11.30 -12.22
CA GLU A 256 -5.69 12.59 -12.85
C GLU A 256 -5.12 12.66 -14.28
N ALA A 257 -3.87 12.23 -14.46
CA ALA A 257 -3.25 12.17 -15.79
C ALA A 257 -4.01 11.24 -16.73
N VAL A 258 -4.37 10.02 -16.29
CA VAL A 258 -5.13 9.08 -17.12
C VAL A 258 -6.50 9.66 -17.52
N LEU A 259 -7.23 10.27 -16.58
CA LEU A 259 -8.53 10.88 -16.87
C LEU A 259 -8.40 12.05 -17.86
N HIS A 260 -7.39 12.90 -17.68
CA HIS A 260 -7.13 14.00 -18.60
C HIS A 260 -6.84 13.51 -20.02
N GLU A 261 -5.98 12.50 -20.17
CA GLU A 261 -5.65 11.94 -21.47
C GLU A 261 -6.84 11.21 -22.12
N CYS A 262 -7.66 10.49 -21.35
CA CYS A 262 -8.91 9.90 -21.84
C CYS A 262 -9.87 10.97 -22.37
N SER A 263 -10.00 12.10 -21.67
CA SER A 263 -10.79 13.25 -22.15
C SER A 263 -10.22 13.80 -23.45
N ARG A 264 -8.89 13.93 -23.55
CA ARG A 264 -8.23 14.37 -24.80
C ARG A 264 -8.52 13.41 -25.96
N LEU A 265 -8.40 12.10 -25.74
CA LEU A 265 -8.74 11.08 -26.73
C LEU A 265 -10.21 11.18 -27.17
N GLN A 266 -11.14 11.38 -26.25
CA GLN A 266 -12.56 11.53 -26.58
C GLN A 266 -12.83 12.77 -27.44
N HIS A 267 -12.21 13.91 -27.11
CA HIS A 267 -12.30 15.12 -27.93
C HIS A 267 -11.73 14.90 -29.34
N HIS A 268 -10.59 14.22 -29.42
CA HIS A 268 -9.93 13.87 -30.68
C HIS A 268 -10.81 12.98 -31.57
N LEU A 269 -11.33 11.88 -31.01
CA LEU A 269 -12.24 10.97 -31.71
C LEU A 269 -13.52 11.67 -32.17
N THR A 270 -14.09 12.54 -31.34
CA THR A 270 -15.27 13.34 -31.71
C THR A 270 -14.99 14.27 -32.89
N ALA A 271 -13.78 14.82 -32.98
CA ALA A 271 -13.38 15.67 -34.10
C ALA A 271 -13.16 14.85 -35.38
N GLN A 272 -12.52 13.68 -35.28
CA GLN A 272 -12.37 12.73 -36.39
C GLN A 272 -13.72 12.29 -36.94
N ASP A 273 -14.66 11.88 -36.07
CA ASP A 273 -15.99 11.45 -36.48
C ASP A 273 -16.72 12.53 -37.29
N LYS A 274 -16.62 13.80 -36.88
CA LYS A 274 -17.20 14.93 -37.63
C LYS A 274 -16.60 15.07 -39.02
N VAL A 275 -15.29 14.87 -39.18
CA VAL A 275 -14.61 14.94 -40.49
C VAL A 275 -15.02 13.75 -41.36
N ILE A 276 -15.02 12.54 -40.82
CA ILE A 276 -15.44 11.33 -41.53
C ILE A 276 -16.88 11.46 -42.03
N VAL A 277 -17.80 11.94 -41.20
CA VAL A 277 -19.20 12.19 -41.60
C VAL A 277 -19.28 13.19 -42.76
N LYS A 278 -18.49 14.27 -42.73
CA LYS A 278 -18.44 15.25 -43.83
C LYS A 278 -17.90 14.63 -45.12
N ILE A 279 -16.82 13.85 -45.05
CA ILE A 279 -16.24 13.15 -46.20
C ILE A 279 -17.26 12.16 -46.80
N CYS A 280 -17.91 11.35 -45.96
CA CYS A 280 -18.96 10.43 -46.39
C CYS A 280 -20.13 11.16 -47.07
N GLY A 281 -20.56 12.30 -46.53
CA GLY A 281 -21.58 13.15 -47.14
C GLY A 281 -21.17 13.66 -48.52
N TYR A 282 -19.95 14.20 -48.65
CA TYR A 282 -19.39 14.68 -49.91
C TYR A 282 -19.33 13.57 -50.97
N VAL A 283 -18.82 12.39 -50.59
CA VAL A 283 -18.73 11.23 -51.49
C VAL A 283 -20.12 10.76 -51.90
N LYS A 284 -21.10 10.73 -50.99
CA LYS A 284 -22.48 10.35 -51.31
C LYS A 284 -23.11 11.28 -52.35
N GLU A 285 -22.82 12.58 -52.29
CA GLU A 285 -23.34 13.56 -53.24
C GLU A 285 -22.67 13.46 -54.62
N HIS A 286 -21.36 13.19 -54.68
CA HIS A 286 -20.57 13.27 -55.91
C HIS A 286 -20.22 11.92 -56.57
N ALA A 287 -20.45 10.78 -55.90
CA ALA A 287 -20.10 9.47 -56.44
C ALA A 287 -21.16 8.92 -57.41
N PRO A 288 -20.77 8.07 -58.39
CA PRO A 288 -21.71 7.37 -59.29
C PRO A 288 -22.70 6.48 -58.50
N GLU A 289 -23.90 6.25 -59.04
CA GLU A 289 -24.99 5.52 -58.37
C GLU A 289 -24.59 4.14 -57.82
N HIS A 290 -23.66 3.45 -58.48
CA HIS A 290 -23.18 2.13 -58.10
C HIS A 290 -22.09 2.15 -57.01
N HIS A 291 -21.75 3.31 -56.44
CA HIS A 291 -20.71 3.42 -55.42
C HIS A 291 -21.19 2.87 -54.07
N PRO A 292 -20.40 2.04 -53.36
CA PRO A 292 -20.83 1.31 -52.15
C PRO A 292 -21.34 2.22 -51.03
N VAL A 293 -20.82 3.45 -50.90
CA VAL A 293 -21.28 4.45 -49.92
C VAL A 293 -22.76 4.86 -50.11
N LYS A 294 -23.31 4.75 -51.33
CA LYS A 294 -24.74 4.98 -51.61
C LYS A 294 -25.63 3.79 -51.24
N MET A 295 -25.06 2.59 -51.13
CA MET A 295 -25.78 1.35 -50.83
C MET A 295 -25.87 1.02 -49.33
N VAL A 296 -25.10 1.70 -48.49
CA VAL A 296 -25.14 1.55 -47.03
C VAL A 296 -26.19 2.51 -46.45
N GLU A 297 -27.33 1.98 -46.02
CA GLU A 297 -28.30 2.75 -45.22
C GLU A 297 -27.69 3.07 -43.84
N PRO A 298 -27.74 4.35 -43.39
CA PRO A 298 -27.24 4.69 -42.06
C PRO A 298 -28.11 4.00 -40.99
N PRO A 299 -27.51 3.43 -39.92
CA PRO A 299 -28.28 2.86 -38.83
C PRO A 299 -29.14 3.95 -38.17
N ALA A 300 -30.40 3.62 -37.87
CA ALA A 300 -31.35 4.53 -37.25
C ALA A 300 -30.80 5.09 -35.93
N VAL A 301 -30.52 6.40 -35.91
CA VAL A 301 -30.02 7.10 -34.72
C VAL A 301 -31.17 7.22 -33.72
N LYS A 302 -31.10 6.50 -32.60
CA LYS A 302 -31.99 6.76 -31.45
C LYS A 302 -31.59 8.10 -30.81
N PRO A 303 -32.53 9.02 -30.54
CA PRO A 303 -32.22 10.25 -29.85
C PRO A 303 -31.66 9.97 -28.44
N ALA A 304 -30.63 10.72 -28.06
CA ALA A 304 -30.03 10.63 -26.73
C ALA A 304 -31.08 10.95 -25.64
N PRO A 305 -31.12 10.21 -24.53
CA PRO A 305 -31.97 10.58 -23.41
C PRO A 305 -31.52 11.94 -22.86
N ALA A 306 -32.47 12.88 -22.80
CA ALA A 306 -32.26 14.16 -22.13
C ALA A 306 -32.00 13.90 -20.64
N GLY A 307 -30.79 14.22 -20.18
CA GLY A 307 -30.38 14.21 -18.78
C GLY A 307 -29.93 15.60 -18.38
#